data_AF-A0A966NT25-F1
#
_entry.id   AF-A0A966NT25-F1
#
_cell.length_a   1.000
_cell.length_b   1.000
_cell.length_c   1.000
_cell.angle_alpha   90.00
_cell.angle_beta   90.00
_cell.angle_gamma   90.00
#
_symmetry.space_group_name_H-M   'P 1'
#
loop_
_entity.id
_entity.type
_entity.pdbx_description
1 polymer ?
#
loop_
_entity_poly.entity_id
_entity_poly.type
_entity_poly.pdbx_seq_one_letter_code
_entity_poly.pdbx_strand_id
1 'polypeptide(L)'
;MRDDVLGAFGETQVTGKPVGDDLREGKPTPLMAIAVSRADASQKKILDLVGSVSLSDAQVGQVQDVIRDTGALDELEAHISALTDEAIAALGKAELTEESKTELVALANYVSWRVV
;
A
#
# COMPACT_ATOMS: atom_id res chain seq x y z
N MET A 1 3.18 4.36 -2.46
CA MET A 1 2.25 3.29 -2.87
C MET A 1 2.58 1.97 -2.18
N ARG A 2 3.70 1.29 -2.50
CA ARG A 2 4.05 0.05 -1.78
C ARG A 2 4.20 0.27 -0.28
N ASP A 3 4.77 1.40 0.11
CA ASP A 3 4.92 1.79 1.52
C ASP A 3 3.57 1.99 2.22
N ASP A 4 2.56 2.52 1.53
CA ASP A 4 1.21 2.69 2.08
C ASP A 4 0.55 1.32 2.34
N VAL A 5 0.78 0.33 1.45
CA VAL A 5 0.34 -1.05 1.65
C VAL A 5 1.05 -1.67 2.85
N LEU A 6 2.37 -1.54 2.93
CA LEU A 6 3.16 -2.11 4.03
C LEU A 6 2.86 -1.45 5.37
N GLY A 7 2.63 -0.13 5.40
CA GLY A 7 2.27 0.59 6.62
C GLY A 7 0.87 0.21 7.13
N ALA A 8 -0.06 -0.10 6.23
CA ALA A 8 -1.40 -0.56 6.58
C ALA A 8 -1.48 -2.05 6.92
N PHE A 9 -0.73 -2.92 6.22
CA PHE A 9 -0.90 -4.39 6.25
C PHE A 9 0.35 -5.20 6.62
N GLY A 10 1.52 -4.58 6.78
CA GLY A 10 2.79 -5.27 7.01
C GLY A 10 2.79 -6.09 8.31
N GLU A 11 3.56 -7.18 8.33
CA GLU A 11 3.63 -8.08 9.48
C GLU A 11 4.54 -7.52 10.59
N THR A 12 4.10 -7.70 11.83
CA THR A 12 4.85 -7.36 13.06
C THR A 12 6.20 -8.07 13.15
N GLN A 13 6.32 -9.25 12.52
CA GLN A 13 7.43 -10.18 12.72
C GLN A 13 8.79 -9.65 12.24
N VAL A 14 8.81 -8.65 11.35
CA VAL A 14 10.07 -8.10 10.83
C VAL A 14 10.33 -6.65 11.24
N THR A 15 9.27 -5.88 11.53
CA THR A 15 9.38 -4.45 11.81
C THR A 15 9.50 -4.11 13.31
N GLY A 16 9.10 -5.01 14.20
CA GLY A 16 9.05 -4.78 15.65
C GLY A 16 8.01 -3.73 16.09
N LYS A 17 7.15 -3.27 15.16
CA LYS A 17 6.09 -2.28 15.39
C LYS A 17 4.71 -2.91 15.24
N PRO A 18 3.67 -2.40 15.93
CA PRO A 18 2.30 -2.87 15.74
C PRO A 18 1.87 -2.76 14.28
N VAL A 19 1.11 -3.75 13.80
CA VAL A 19 0.50 -3.70 12.47
C VAL A 19 -0.43 -2.49 12.37
N GLY A 20 -0.42 -1.80 11.22
CA GLY A 20 -1.34 -0.69 10.94
C GLY A 20 -0.95 0.63 11.57
N ASP A 21 0.33 0.88 11.87
CA ASP A 21 0.84 2.17 12.38
C ASP A 21 0.36 3.36 11.54
N ASP A 22 0.32 3.25 10.21
CA ASP A 22 -0.18 4.33 9.34
C ASP A 22 -1.68 4.60 9.55
N LEU A 23 -2.46 3.59 9.91
CA LEU A 23 -3.87 3.73 10.29
C LEU A 23 -4.03 4.41 11.66
N ARG A 24 -3.05 4.22 12.56
CA ARG A 24 -3.02 4.91 13.86
C ARG A 24 -2.64 6.38 13.72
N GLU A 25 -1.70 6.67 12.84
CA GLU A 25 -1.25 8.04 12.56
C GLU A 25 -2.28 8.83 11.73
N GLY A 26 -3.22 8.15 11.07
CA GLY A 26 -4.26 8.79 10.28
C GLY A 26 -3.74 9.40 8.98
N LYS A 27 -2.70 8.80 8.38
CA LYS A 27 -2.08 9.35 7.17
C LYS A 27 -3.07 9.35 5.99
N PRO A 28 -3.18 10.46 5.25
CA PRO A 28 -4.02 10.53 4.05
C PRO A 28 -3.34 9.85 2.87
N THR A 29 -3.32 8.51 2.85
CA THR A 29 -2.69 7.72 1.79
C THR A 29 -3.64 7.47 0.60
N PRO A 30 -3.12 7.17 -0.60
CA PRO A 30 -3.95 6.76 -1.73
C PRO A 30 -4.85 5.55 -1.41
N LEU A 31 -4.35 4.60 -0.61
CA LEU A 31 -5.11 3.45 -0.14
C LEU A 31 -6.40 3.86 0.59
N MET A 32 -6.27 4.80 1.54
CA MET A 32 -7.41 5.32 2.30
C MET A 32 -8.36 6.13 1.42
N ALA A 33 -7.83 6.93 0.49
CA ALA A 33 -8.66 7.69 -0.44
C ALA A 33 -9.55 6.77 -1.30
N ILE A 34 -9.00 5.69 -1.83
CA ILE A 34 -9.76 4.70 -2.62
C ILE A 34 -10.82 4.04 -1.73
N ALA A 35 -10.44 3.56 -0.54
CA ALA A 35 -11.37 2.90 0.39
C ALA A 35 -12.56 3.80 0.76
N VAL A 36 -12.31 5.05 1.17
CA VAL A 36 -13.35 6.01 1.56
C VAL A 36 -14.28 6.34 0.38
N SER A 37 -13.75 6.42 -0.84
CA SER A 37 -14.54 6.73 -2.05
C SER A 37 -15.57 5.66 -2.40
N ARG A 38 -15.29 4.39 -2.04
CA ARG A 38 -16.13 3.22 -2.35
C ARG A 38 -16.93 2.70 -1.17
N ALA A 39 -16.57 3.09 0.04
CA ALA A 39 -17.21 2.63 1.26
C ALA A 39 -18.69 3.00 1.34
N ASP A 40 -19.50 2.05 1.80
CA ASP A 40 -20.88 2.31 2.21
C ASP A 40 -20.96 3.07 3.56
N ALA A 41 -22.17 3.36 4.02
CA ALA A 41 -22.37 4.14 5.25
C ALA A 41 -21.90 3.42 6.53
N SER A 42 -21.89 2.08 6.55
CA SER A 42 -21.40 1.29 7.69
C SER A 42 -19.87 1.21 7.69
N GLN A 43 -19.29 0.99 6.51
CA GLN A 43 -17.86 0.96 6.27
C GLN A 43 -17.21 2.32 6.57
N LYS A 44 -17.85 3.42 6.17
CA LYS A 44 -17.37 4.78 6.48
C LYS A 44 -17.19 5.03 7.97
N LYS A 45 -18.13 4.57 8.81
CA LYS A 45 -18.01 4.70 10.27
C LYS A 45 -16.79 3.97 10.84
N ILE A 46 -16.39 2.87 10.20
CA ILE A 46 -15.19 2.12 10.58
C ILE A 46 -13.94 2.88 10.10
N LEU A 47 -13.93 3.36 8.85
CA LEU A 47 -12.82 4.15 8.31
C LEU A 47 -12.60 5.46 9.07
N ASP A 48 -13.65 6.08 9.61
CA ASP A 48 -13.57 7.28 10.45
C ASP A 48 -12.81 7.07 11.77
N LEU A 49 -12.54 5.81 12.15
CA LEU A 49 -11.71 5.49 13.33
C LEU A 49 -10.21 5.75 13.07
N VAL A 50 -9.78 5.79 11.81
CA VAL A 50 -8.38 6.02 11.42
C VAL A 50 -7.89 7.37 11.99
N GLY A 51 -6.69 7.38 12.58
CA GLY A 51 -6.14 8.55 13.26
C GLY A 51 -6.67 8.79 14.69
N SER A 52 -7.54 7.93 15.22
CA SER A 52 -8.02 8.05 16.60
C SER A 52 -6.92 7.74 17.62
N VAL A 53 -6.82 8.56 18.68
CA VAL A 53 -5.83 8.47 19.77
C VAL A 53 -5.77 7.09 20.44
N SER A 54 -6.86 6.33 20.38
CA SER A 54 -6.98 4.99 20.98
C SER A 54 -7.57 3.96 20.00
N LEU A 55 -7.13 3.94 18.75
CA LEU A 55 -7.46 2.85 17.85
C LEU A 55 -6.88 1.54 18.45
N SER A 56 -7.70 0.53 18.69
CA SER A 56 -7.22 -0.78 19.20
C SER A 56 -6.75 -1.69 18.07
N ASP A 57 -6.01 -2.76 18.37
CA ASP A 57 -5.61 -3.75 17.35
C ASP A 57 -6.83 -4.42 16.68
N ALA A 58 -7.89 -4.65 17.45
CA ALA A 58 -9.15 -5.18 16.91
C ALA A 58 -9.79 -4.21 15.90
N GLN A 59 -9.77 -2.91 16.18
CA GLN A 59 -10.28 -1.90 15.26
C GLN A 59 -9.36 -1.71 14.04
N VAL A 60 -8.04 -1.86 14.19
CA VAL A 60 -7.13 -1.93 13.04
C VAL A 60 -7.53 -3.06 12.11
N GLY A 61 -7.80 -4.26 12.66
CA GLY A 61 -8.29 -5.38 11.86
C GLY A 61 -9.59 -5.05 11.11
N GLN A 62 -10.56 -4.42 11.79
CA GLN A 62 -11.80 -3.99 11.14
C GLN A 62 -11.57 -2.98 10.01
N VAL A 63 -10.69 -2.00 10.20
CA VAL A 63 -10.33 -1.04 9.16
C VAL A 63 -9.68 -1.73 7.97
N GLN A 64 -8.74 -2.65 8.22
CA GLN A 64 -8.08 -3.45 7.18
C GLN A 64 -9.08 -4.28 6.37
N ASP A 65 -10.04 -4.90 7.03
CA ASP A 65 -11.09 -5.69 6.37
C ASP A 65 -11.95 -4.79 5.48
N VAL A 66 -12.35 -3.60 5.94
CA VAL A 66 -13.08 -2.64 5.11
C VAL A 66 -12.25 -2.18 3.90
N ILE A 67 -10.94 -1.94 4.07
CA ILE A 67 -10.06 -1.59 2.95
C ILE A 67 -10.02 -2.72 1.90
N ARG A 68 -10.01 -3.99 2.33
CA ARG A 68 -10.10 -5.14 1.41
C ARG A 68 -11.47 -5.23 0.74
N ASP A 69 -12.55 -5.12 1.50
CA ASP A 69 -13.92 -5.24 1.01
C ASP A 69 -14.30 -4.16 -0.01
N THR A 70 -13.71 -2.97 0.11
CA THR A 70 -13.88 -1.88 -0.87
C THR A 70 -13.08 -2.09 -2.17
N GLY A 71 -12.25 -3.13 -2.24
CA GLY A 71 -11.33 -3.40 -3.36
C GLY A 71 -10.18 -2.40 -3.45
N ALA A 72 -9.93 -1.62 -2.39
CA ALA A 72 -8.91 -0.57 -2.41
C ALA A 72 -7.49 -1.15 -2.44
N LEU A 73 -7.26 -2.27 -1.73
CA LEU A 73 -5.98 -2.98 -1.78
C LEU A 73 -5.69 -3.49 -3.20
N ASP A 74 -6.64 -4.22 -3.79
CA ASP A 74 -6.49 -4.81 -5.13
C ASP A 74 -6.22 -3.74 -6.19
N GLU A 75 -6.94 -2.61 -6.16
CA GLU A 75 -6.69 -1.51 -7.09
C GLU A 75 -5.30 -0.91 -6.90
N LEU A 76 -4.87 -0.69 -5.65
CA LEU A 76 -3.58 -0.08 -5.40
C LEU A 76 -2.44 -1.00 -5.82
N GLU A 77 -2.56 -2.32 -5.60
CA GLU A 77 -1.61 -3.32 -6.08
C GLU A 77 -1.59 -3.39 -7.62
N ALA A 78 -2.74 -3.34 -8.28
CA ALA A 78 -2.81 -3.28 -9.74
C ALA A 78 -2.14 -2.01 -10.29
N HIS A 79 -2.31 -0.88 -9.61
CA HIS A 79 -1.65 0.37 -9.98
C HIS A 79 -0.11 0.27 -9.83
N ILE A 80 0.37 -0.30 -8.72
CA ILE A 80 1.81 -0.56 -8.52
C ILE A 80 2.35 -1.43 -9.66
N SER A 81 1.64 -2.51 -10.03
CA SER A 81 2.03 -3.37 -11.14
C SER A 81 2.13 -2.61 -12.46
N ALA A 82 1.09 -1.82 -12.80
CA ALA A 82 1.06 -1.06 -14.05
C ALA A 82 2.21 -0.05 -14.14
N LEU A 83 2.52 0.67 -13.06
CA LEU A 83 3.64 1.60 -13.01
C LEU A 83 5.00 0.89 -13.10
N THR A 84 5.14 -0.29 -12.50
CA THR A 84 6.35 -1.11 -12.64
C THR A 84 6.56 -1.55 -14.09
N ASP A 85 5.50 -2.04 -14.74
CA ASP A 85 5.57 -2.48 -16.13
C ASP A 85 5.90 -1.30 -17.07
N GLU A 86 5.31 -0.12 -16.83
CA GLU A 86 5.62 1.10 -17.56
C GLU A 86 7.09 1.52 -17.38
N ALA A 87 7.60 1.49 -16.15
CA ALA A 87 9.00 1.82 -15.86
C ALA A 87 9.97 0.86 -16.55
N ILE A 88 9.71 -0.45 -16.51
CA ILE A 88 10.53 -1.47 -17.18
C ILE A 88 10.48 -1.28 -18.70
N ALA A 89 9.30 -1.02 -19.28
CA ALA A 89 9.15 -0.77 -20.71
C ALA A 89 9.90 0.50 -21.15
N ALA A 90 9.94 1.54 -20.31
CA ALA A 90 10.70 2.76 -20.57
C ALA A 90 12.22 2.50 -20.57
N LEU A 91 12.73 1.68 -19.64
CA LEU A 91 14.14 1.27 -19.61
C LEU A 91 14.58 0.53 -20.87
N GLY A 92 13.70 -0.30 -21.44
CA GLY A 92 13.96 -0.98 -22.71
C GLY A 92 14.21 -0.04 -23.89
N LYS A 93 13.67 1.18 -23.84
CA LYS A 93 13.81 2.22 -24.89
C LYS A 93 14.94 3.22 -24.60
N ALA A 94 15.53 3.18 -23.41
CA ALA A 94 16.56 4.13 -23.01
C ALA A 94 17.93 3.78 -23.62
N GLU A 95 18.69 4.81 -24.00
CA GLU A 95 20.09 4.69 -24.45
C GLU A 95 21.03 4.47 -23.25
N LEU A 96 20.90 3.30 -22.62
CA LEU A 96 21.71 2.84 -21.49
C LEU A 96 22.43 1.54 -21.85
N THR A 97 23.48 1.22 -21.11
CA THR A 97 24.12 -0.10 -21.21
C THR A 97 23.16 -1.19 -20.72
N GLU A 98 23.30 -2.41 -21.25
CA GLU A 98 22.49 -3.55 -20.82
C GLU A 98 22.69 -3.88 -19.33
N GLU A 99 23.89 -3.65 -18.80
CA GLU A 99 24.19 -3.76 -17.38
C GLU A 99 23.35 -2.78 -16.55
N SER A 100 23.32 -1.49 -16.93
CA SER A 100 22.51 -0.49 -16.23
C SER A 100 21.01 -0.79 -16.32
N LYS A 101 20.52 -1.28 -17.47
CA LYS A 101 19.11 -1.68 -17.61
C LYS A 101 18.77 -2.84 -16.66
N THR A 102 19.64 -3.83 -16.56
CA THR A 102 19.45 -5.00 -15.68
C THR A 102 19.32 -4.57 -14.23
N GLU A 103 20.24 -3.74 -13.74
CA GLU A 103 20.22 -3.25 -12.35
C GLU A 103 18.99 -2.36 -12.06
N LEU A 104 18.58 -1.51 -12.99
CA LEU A 104 17.40 -0.67 -12.83
C LEU A 104 16.10 -1.48 -12.85
N VAL A 105 16.01 -2.55 -13.64
CA VAL A 105 14.89 -3.50 -13.61
C VAL A 105 14.85 -4.24 -12.27
N ALA A 106 15.99 -4.67 -11.75
CA ALA A 106 16.07 -5.29 -10.42
C ALA A 106 15.60 -4.34 -9.33
N LEU A 107 16.03 -3.07 -9.37
CA LEU A 107 15.59 -2.03 -8.45
C LEU A 107 14.08 -1.78 -8.55
N ALA A 108 13.52 -1.66 -9.76
CA ALA A 108 12.09 -1.42 -9.98
C ALA A 108 11.23 -2.54 -9.36
N ASN A 109 11.64 -3.80 -9.56
CA ASN A 109 10.98 -4.94 -8.94
C ASN A 109 11.11 -4.92 -7.41
N TYR A 110 12.30 -4.61 -6.89
CA TYR A 110 12.53 -4.55 -5.45
C TYR A 110 11.64 -3.51 -4.77
N VAL A 111 11.62 -2.26 -5.26
CA VAL A 111 10.85 -1.19 -4.62
C VAL A 111 9.33 -1.41 -4.70
N SER A 112 8.86 -2.10 -5.75
CA SER A 112 7.44 -2.38 -5.93
C SER A 112 6.93 -3.58 -5.15
N TRP A 113 7.78 -4.59 -4.91
CA TRP A 113 7.34 -5.87 -4.35
C TRP A 113 8.08 -6.31 -3.09
N ARG A 114 8.92 -5.46 -2.50
CA ARG A 114 9.56 -5.75 -1.22
C ARG A 114 8.55 -6.22 -0.17
N VAL A 115 8.94 -7.26 0.54
CA VAL A 115 8.28 -7.73 1.76
C VAL A 115 9.23 -7.32 2.88
N VAL A 116 8.77 -6.45 3.76
CA VAL A 116 9.55 -5.99 4.92
C VAL A 116 9.14 -6.86 6.08
#